data_AF-A0A3M1EI01-F1
#
_entry.id   AF-A0A3M1EI01-F1
#
_cell.length_a   1.000
_cell.length_b   1.000
_cell.length_c   1.000
_cell.angle_alpha   90.00
_cell.angle_beta   90.00
_cell.angle_gamma   90.00
#
_symmetry.space_group_name_H-M   'P 1'
#
loop_
_entity.id
_entity.type
_entity.pdbx_description
1 polymer ?
#
loop_
_entity_poly.entity_id
_entity_poly.type
_entity_poly.pdbx_seq_one_letter_code
_entity_poly.pdbx_strand_id
1 'polypeptide(L)'
;APWVRHVHANDNFGVLGDAFDGLADRNPYGEGDLHLPPGWGVIPLAEALAQLGDYEGLLILELRPRYRAEFGDALATTRSLIARAQKISSAHR
;
A
#
# COMPACT_ATOMS: atom_id res chain seq x y z
N ALA A 1 -9.39 12.81 -7.52
CA ALA A 1 -8.03 13.28 -7.85
C ALA A 1 -7.85 13.35 -9.38
N PRO A 2 -7.90 14.53 -10.02
CA PRO A 2 -8.17 14.64 -11.48
C PRO A 2 -7.02 14.18 -12.39
N TRP A 3 -5.79 14.19 -11.90
CA TRP A 3 -4.59 13.84 -12.69
C TRP A 3 -4.05 12.44 -12.40
N VAL A 4 -4.55 11.79 -11.34
CA VAL A 4 -4.08 10.45 -10.95
C VAL A 4 -4.69 9.45 -11.92
N ARG A 5 -3.84 8.64 -12.56
CA ARG A 5 -4.28 7.59 -13.50
C ARG A 5 -4.03 6.20 -12.96
N HIS A 6 -2.87 5.97 -12.36
CA HIS A 6 -2.51 4.71 -11.73
C HIS A 6 -2.05 4.95 -10.29
N VAL A 7 -2.37 4.00 -9.41
CA VAL A 7 -1.90 3.93 -8.03
C VAL A 7 -1.16 2.61 -7.88
N HIS A 8 0.11 2.68 -7.49
CA HIS A 8 0.86 1.50 -7.09
C HIS A 8 0.74 1.35 -5.58
N ALA A 9 0.18 0.23 -5.14
CA ALA A 9 -0.12 -0.05 -3.76
C ALA A 9 0.80 -1.14 -3.23
N ASN A 10 1.52 -0.80 -2.17
CA ASN A 10 2.21 -1.70 -1.26
C ASN A 10 2.08 -1.12 0.15
N ASP A 11 2.39 -1.93 1.16
CA ASP A 11 2.58 -1.45 2.53
C ASP A 11 4.06 -1.29 2.83
N ASN A 12 4.40 -0.67 3.95
CA ASN A 12 5.78 -0.45 4.37
C ASN A 12 5.89 -0.45 5.90
N PHE A 13 7.08 -0.75 6.42
CA PHE A 13 7.38 -0.71 7.85
C PHE A 13 7.40 0.70 8.45
N GLY A 14 7.48 1.75 7.61
CA GLY A 14 7.50 3.15 8.05
C GLY A 14 8.85 3.61 8.58
N VAL A 15 9.93 2.86 8.33
CA VAL A 15 11.29 3.21 8.73
C VAL A 15 11.99 3.94 7.59
N LEU A 16 12.42 5.18 7.82
CA LEU A 16 13.14 5.97 6.82
C LEU A 16 14.49 5.32 6.48
N GLY A 17 14.86 5.36 5.19
CA GLY A 17 16.18 4.93 4.73
C GLY A 17 17.27 5.93 5.06
N ASP A 18 18.35 5.46 5.70
CA ASP A 18 19.53 6.25 6.11
C ASP A 18 20.81 5.40 6.20
N ALA A 19 20.75 4.19 6.77
CA ALA A 19 21.92 3.41 7.15
C ALA A 19 22.39 2.41 6.09
N PHE A 20 21.51 1.95 5.21
CA PHE A 20 21.82 0.88 4.26
C PHE A 20 21.45 1.23 2.82
N ASP A 21 22.30 0.85 1.87
CA ASP A 21 22.04 1.02 0.43
C ASP A 21 21.40 -0.22 -0.21
N GLY A 22 21.77 -1.41 0.26
CA GLY A 22 21.36 -2.68 -0.30
C GLY A 22 20.02 -3.18 0.24
N LEU A 23 19.19 -3.76 -0.64
CA LEU A 23 17.92 -4.40 -0.21
C LEU A 23 18.15 -5.53 0.79
N ALA A 24 19.27 -6.27 0.66
CA ALA A 24 19.61 -7.35 1.58
C ALA A 24 19.85 -6.83 3.00
N ASP A 25 20.52 -5.68 3.12
CA ASP A 25 20.86 -5.07 4.40
C ASP A 25 19.67 -4.31 4.98
N ARG A 26 18.79 -3.76 4.14
CA ARG A 26 17.55 -3.09 4.57
C ARG A 26 16.50 -4.05 5.14
N ASN A 27 16.32 -5.23 4.54
CA ASN A 27 15.20 -6.13 4.89
C ASN A 27 15.14 -6.48 6.39
N PRO A 28 16.25 -6.84 7.08
CA PRO A 28 16.21 -7.19 8.50
C PRO A 28 15.77 -6.04 9.42
N TYR A 29 15.99 -4.80 9.00
CA TYR A 29 15.69 -3.60 9.80
C TYR A 29 14.41 -2.89 9.36
N GLY A 30 13.74 -3.39 8.32
CA GLY A 30 12.53 -2.78 7.79
C GLY A 30 12.78 -1.43 7.10
N GLU A 31 14.02 -1.13 6.74
CA GLU A 31 14.43 0.23 6.37
C GLU A 31 14.17 0.59 4.90
N GLY A 32 13.59 1.78 4.67
CA GLY A 32 13.45 2.39 3.36
C GLY A 32 12.37 1.77 2.50
N ASP A 33 12.63 1.66 1.20
CA ASP A 33 11.64 1.27 0.19
C ASP A 33 11.42 -0.25 0.13
N LEU A 34 10.81 -0.80 1.19
CA LEU A 34 10.46 -2.21 1.32
C LEU A 34 8.97 -2.43 1.09
N HIS A 35 8.62 -2.87 -0.11
CA HIS A 35 7.24 -3.18 -0.47
C HIS A 35 6.76 -4.44 0.26
N LEU A 36 5.78 -4.27 1.13
CA LEU A 36 5.08 -5.35 1.82
C LEU A 36 3.68 -5.57 1.22
N PRO A 37 3.10 -6.77 1.38
CA PRO A 37 1.67 -6.98 1.17
C PRO A 37 0.83 -5.96 1.97
N PRO A 38 -0.21 -5.34 1.37
CA PRO A 38 -1.15 -4.48 2.08
C PRO A 38 -1.66 -5.10 3.38
N GLY A 39 -1.55 -4.38 4.49
CA GLY A 39 -1.95 -4.81 5.83
C GLY A 39 -0.83 -5.44 6.67
N TRP A 40 0.37 -5.61 6.13
CA TRP A 40 1.53 -6.12 6.87
C TRP A 40 2.41 -5.01 7.46
N GLY A 41 2.21 -3.77 7.02
CA GLY A 41 2.97 -2.62 7.46
C GLY A 41 2.14 -1.67 8.32
N VAL A 42 2.53 -0.40 8.29
CA VAL A 42 1.94 0.65 9.12
C VAL A 42 1.33 1.79 8.31
N ILE A 43 1.33 1.71 6.98
CA ILE A 43 0.73 2.76 6.16
C ILE A 43 -0.79 2.80 6.43
N PRO A 44 -1.38 3.97 6.74
CA PRO A 44 -2.84 4.11 6.91
C PRO A 44 -3.53 4.08 5.53
N LEU A 45 -3.53 2.90 4.89
CA LEU A 45 -3.89 2.73 3.50
C LEU A 45 -5.36 3.09 3.22
N ALA A 46 -6.28 2.79 4.14
CA ALA A 46 -7.69 3.12 3.95
C ALA A 46 -7.92 4.64 3.95
N GLU A 47 -7.25 5.34 4.86
CA GLU A 47 -7.28 6.79 4.98
C GLU A 47 -6.61 7.45 3.77
N ALA A 48 -5.48 6.92 3.30
CA ALA A 48 -4.80 7.39 2.10
C ALA A 48 -5.68 7.21 0.85
N LEU A 49 -6.29 6.03 0.66
CA LEU A 49 -7.20 5.76 -0.45
C LEU A 49 -8.46 6.63 -0.40
N ALA A 50 -8.98 6.96 0.80
CA ALA A 50 -10.15 7.82 0.94
C ALA A 50 -9.94 9.24 0.38
N GLN A 51 -8.69 9.71 0.32
CA GLN A 51 -8.35 11.01 -0.27
C GLN A 51 -8.45 11.04 -1.80
N LEU A 52 -8.48 9.88 -2.46
CA LEU A 52 -8.58 9.81 -3.92
C LEU A 52 -9.98 10.18 -4.45
N GLY A 53 -10.99 10.13 -3.59
CA GLY A 53 -12.37 10.52 -3.90
C GLY A 53 -13.05 9.56 -4.87
N ASP A 54 -13.56 10.10 -5.98
CA ASP A 54 -14.19 9.40 -7.10
C ASP A 54 -13.17 8.83 -8.11
N TYR A 55 -12.04 8.33 -7.62
CA TYR A 55 -10.99 7.81 -8.48
C TYR A 55 -11.43 6.56 -9.26
N GLU A 56 -11.34 6.63 -10.60
CA GLU A 56 -11.72 5.55 -11.53
C GLU A 56 -10.52 4.92 -12.26
N GLY A 57 -9.30 5.18 -11.79
CA GLY A 57 -8.09 4.64 -12.42
C GLY A 57 -7.69 3.23 -11.96
N LEU A 58 -6.49 2.80 -12.33
CA LEU A 58 -5.97 1.46 -12.00
C LEU A 58 -5.21 1.45 -10.67
N LEU A 59 -5.61 0.55 -9.77
CA LEU A 59 -4.83 0.21 -8.58
C LEU A 59 -4.05 -1.09 -8.82
N ILE A 60 -2.73 -1.01 -8.72
CA ILE A 60 -1.79 -2.09 -9.00
C ILE A 60 -1.13 -2.52 -7.70
N LEU A 61 -1.15 -3.81 -7.37
CA LEU A 61 -0.39 -4.34 -6.24
C LEU A 61 1.08 -4.48 -6.63
N GLU A 62 1.92 -3.60 -6.10
CA GLU A 62 3.34 -3.56 -6.41
C GLU A 62 4.14 -4.42 -5.44
N LEU A 63 4.10 -5.73 -5.66
CA LEU A 63 4.75 -6.71 -4.79
C LEU A 63 5.92 -7.41 -5.48
N ARG A 64 6.95 -7.73 -4.68
CA ARG A 64 8.11 -8.52 -5.13
C ARG A 64 7.72 -10.01 -5.26
N PRO A 65 8.38 -10.78 -6.16
CA PRO A 65 8.09 -12.20 -6.35
C PRO A 65 8.18 -13.09 -5.11
N ARG A 66 8.91 -12.66 -4.08
CA ARG A 66 8.99 -13.38 -2.79
C ARG A 66 7.65 -13.49 -2.06
N TYR A 67 6.69 -12.61 -2.35
CA TYR A 67 5.35 -12.64 -1.76
C TYR A 67 4.32 -13.38 -2.62
N ARG A 68 4.77 -14.23 -3.55
CA ARG A 68 3.87 -14.88 -4.51
C ARG A 68 2.80 -15.73 -3.83
N ALA A 69 3.12 -16.35 -2.71
CA ALA A 69 2.15 -17.15 -1.96
C ALA A 69 1.05 -16.26 -1.34
N GLU A 70 1.37 -15.01 -1.06
CA GLU A 70 0.53 -14.03 -0.37
C GLU A 70 -0.25 -13.12 -1.34
N PHE A 71 -0.06 -13.23 -2.65
CA PHE A 71 -0.74 -12.36 -3.63
C PHE A 71 -2.27 -12.42 -3.52
N GLY A 72 -2.83 -13.59 -3.20
CA GLY A 72 -4.27 -13.76 -2.97
C GLY A 72 -4.74 -12.97 -1.74
N ASP A 73 -4.02 -13.09 -0.63
CA ASP A 73 -4.35 -12.43 0.62
C ASP A 73 -4.14 -10.91 0.54
N ALA A 74 -3.08 -10.48 -0.16
CA ALA A 74 -2.84 -9.08 -0.49
C ALA A 74 -4.03 -8.49 -1.25
N LEU A 75 -4.52 -9.18 -2.29
CA LEU A 75 -5.66 -8.73 -3.07
C LEU A 75 -6.95 -8.66 -2.23
N ALA A 76 -7.21 -9.67 -1.41
CA ALA A 76 -8.37 -9.68 -0.51
C ALA A 76 -8.32 -8.52 0.51
N THR A 77 -7.14 -8.27 1.07
CA THR A 77 -6.91 -7.19 2.03
C THR A 77 -7.09 -5.82 1.39
N THR A 78 -6.53 -5.61 0.19
CA THR A 78 -6.69 -4.36 -0.56
C THR A 78 -8.15 -4.08 -0.91
N ARG A 79 -8.92 -5.10 -1.33
CA ARG A 79 -10.36 -4.93 -1.56
C ARG A 79 -11.10 -4.49 -0.29
N SER A 80 -10.73 -5.04 0.85
CA SER A 80 -11.30 -4.64 2.16
C SER A 80 -10.92 -3.21 2.53
N LEU A 81 -9.68 -2.79 2.27
CA LEU A 81 -9.21 -1.41 2.47
C LEU A 81 -9.95 -0.42 1.58
N ILE A 82 -10.19 -0.75 0.30
CA ILE A 82 -11.00 0.08 -0.62
C ILE A 82 -12.43 0.24 -0.08
N ALA A 83 -13.07 -0.85 0.35
CA ALA A 83 -14.41 -0.80 0.92
C ALA A 83 -14.46 0.06 2.20
N ARG A 84 -13.40 0.03 3.02
CA ARG A 84 -13.26 0.91 4.20
C ARG A 84 -13.05 2.36 3.80
N ALA A 85 -12.19 2.64 2.81
CA ALA A 85 -11.95 3.98 2.29
C ALA A 85 -13.24 4.64 1.78
N GLN A 86 -14.07 3.90 1.05
CA GLN A 86 -15.37 4.39 0.57
C GLN A 86 -16.31 4.83 1.71
N LYS A 87 -16.31 4.10 2.84
CA LYS A 87 -17.07 4.46 4.04
C LYS A 87 -16.51 5.72 4.73
N ILE A 88 -15.18 5.86 4.76
CA ILE A 88 -14.53 7.08 5.29
C ILE A 88 -14.93 8.28 4.44
N SER A 89 -14.82 8.19 3.12
CA SER A 89 -15.18 9.28 2.20
C SER A 89 -16.67 9.64 2.26
N SER A 90 -17.56 8.70 2.54
CA SER A 90 -19.00 8.98 2.69
C SER A 90 -19.33 9.69 4.01
N ALA A 91 -18.56 9.45 5.08
CA ALA A 91 -18.79 10.08 6.38
C ALA A 91 -18.33 11.54 6.45
N HIS A 92 -17.48 11.96 5.51
CA HIS A 92 -16.91 13.32 5.42
C HIS A 92 -17.51 14.18 4.30
N ARG A 93 -18.60 13.70 3.66
CA ARG A 93 -19.43 14.48 2.73
C ARG A 93 -20.70 14.93 3.43
#